data_AF-A0A846LKY6-F1
#
_entry.id   AF-A0A846LKY6-F1
#
_cell.length_a   1.000
_cell.length_b   1.000
_cell.length_c   1.000
_cell.angle_alpha   90.00
_cell.angle_beta   90.00
_cell.angle_gamma   90.00
#
_symmetry.space_group_name_H-M   'P 1'
#
loop_
_entity.id
_entity.type
_entity.pdbx_description
1 polymer ?
#
loop_
_entity_poly.entity_id
_entity_poly.type
_entity_poly.pdbx_seq_one_letter_code
_entity_poly.pdbx_strand_id
1 'polypeptide(L)'
;MGDSDGSGGGGFVVLMIVLVVLALYFTPTIIAFARGIADRGTVLVLNLFLGWTFVGWVVSLAMAARSRPEPVVLMAQPMISPAGPQPGWYRDPSDPSAERWWDGAGWGDTRRAVS
;
A
#
# COMPACT_ATOMS: atom_id res chain seq x y z
N MET A 1 -29.51 20.74 -15.64
CA MET A 1 -28.45 21.72 -15.30
C MET A 1 -28.39 21.77 -13.78
N GLY A 2 -27.35 21.17 -13.19
CA GLY A 2 -27.05 21.24 -11.76
C GLY A 2 -27.33 19.96 -10.97
N ASP A 3 -26.56 18.90 -11.23
CA ASP A 3 -26.37 17.84 -10.22
C ASP A 3 -25.47 18.43 -9.13
N SER A 4 -26.09 18.83 -8.02
CA SER A 4 -25.36 19.19 -6.81
C SER A 4 -24.98 17.91 -6.07
N ASP A 5 -23.93 17.23 -6.56
CA ASP A 5 -23.32 16.11 -5.87
C ASP A 5 -22.75 16.60 -4.54
N GLY A 6 -23.49 16.30 -3.47
CA GLY A 6 -23.21 16.67 -2.08
C GLY A 6 -22.01 15.96 -1.45
N SER A 7 -20.86 15.95 -2.14
CA SER A 7 -19.62 15.32 -1.68
C SER A 7 -18.76 16.24 -0.78
N GLY A 8 -19.24 17.45 -0.47
CA GLY A 8 -18.55 18.41 0.40
C GLY A 8 -18.71 18.15 1.91
N GLY A 9 -19.65 17.29 2.31
CA GLY A 9 -19.98 17.06 3.72
C GLY A 9 -18.88 16.36 4.51
N GLY A 10 -18.22 15.37 3.91
CA GLY A 10 -17.17 14.59 4.58
C GLY A 10 -15.96 15.44 5.00
N GLY A 11 -15.49 16.31 4.09
CA GLY A 11 -14.36 17.21 4.38
C GLY A 11 -14.68 18.24 5.46
N PHE A 12 -15.89 18.80 5.45
CA PHE A 12 -16.34 19.76 6.46
C PHE A 12 -16.50 19.12 7.85
N VAL A 13 -17.05 17.91 7.91
CA VAL A 13 -17.18 17.15 9.17
C VAL A 13 -15.80 16.80 9.75
N VAL A 14 -14.87 16.35 8.91
CA VAL A 14 -13.48 16.07 9.33
C VAL A 14 -12.79 17.36 9.82
N LEU A 15 -12.96 18.48 9.12
CA LEU A 15 -12.42 19.78 9.52
C LEU A 15 -12.96 20.21 10.90
N MET A 16 -14.26 20.10 11.13
CA MET A 16 -14.91 20.43 12.41
C MET A 16 -14.40 19.55 13.55
N ILE A 17 -14.25 18.24 13.32
CA ILE A 17 -13.69 17.31 14.31
C ILE A 17 -12.25 17.70 14.66
N VAL A 18 -11.42 18.00 13.66
CA VAL A 18 -10.02 18.43 13.88
C VAL A 18 -9.96 19.72 14.71
N LEU A 19 -10.81 20.71 14.42
CA LEU A 19 -10.86 21.98 15.17
C LEU A 19 -11.30 21.78 16.63
N VAL A 20 -12.31 20.94 16.88
CA VAL A 20 -12.77 20.62 18.24
C VAL A 20 -11.68 19.88 19.02
N VAL A 21 -11.00 18.93 18.38
CA VAL A 21 -9.86 18.21 18.99
C VAL A 21 -8.71 19.17 19.31
N LEU A 22 -8.39 20.12 18.43
CA LEU A 22 -7.38 21.14 18.68
C LEU A 22 -7.75 22.03 19.89
N ALA A 23 -9.01 22.45 19.98
CA ALA A 23 -9.49 23.28 21.09
C ALA A 23 -9.43 22.51 22.42
N LEU A 24 -9.85 21.25 22.43
CA LEU A 24 -9.72 20.36 23.59
C LEU A 24 -8.26 20.10 23.95
N TYR A 25 -7.38 19.99 22.95
CA TYR A 25 -5.93 19.84 23.15
C TYR A 25 -5.29 21.06 23.83
N PHE A 26 -5.80 22.28 23.58
CA PHE A 26 -5.33 23.49 24.25
C PHE A 26 -5.99 23.77 25.61
N THR A 27 -7.09 23.11 25.92
CA THR A 27 -7.86 23.30 27.16
C THR A 27 -7.04 23.06 28.45
N PRO A 28 -6.29 21.95 28.62
CA PRO A 28 -5.53 21.73 29.84
C PRO A 28 -4.32 22.69 29.98
N THR A 29 -3.76 23.16 28.87
CA THR A 29 -2.67 24.17 28.87
C THR A 29 -3.18 25.50 29.42
N ILE A 30 -4.37 25.94 29.01
CA ILE A 30 -4.99 27.19 29.49
C ILE A 30 -5.38 27.06 30.98
N ILE A 31 -5.92 25.91 31.39
CA ILE A 31 -6.30 25.65 32.79
C ILE A 31 -5.06 25.57 33.71
N ALA A 32 -3.95 25.01 33.24
CA ALA A 32 -2.69 24.97 33.99
C ALA A 32 -2.09 26.37 34.20
N PHE A 33 -2.18 27.25 33.20
CA PHE A 33 -1.79 28.65 33.32
C PHE A 33 -2.70 29.44 34.28
N ALA A 34 -4.00 29.15 34.30
CA ALA A 34 -4.96 29.83 35.16
C ALA A 34 -4.88 29.40 36.65
N ARG A 35 -4.40 28.20 36.96
CA ARG A 35 -4.38 27.66 38.34
C ARG A 35 -3.10 27.89 39.13
N GLY A 36 -1.98 28.28 38.50
CA GLY A 36 -0.77 28.72 39.23
C GLY A 36 -0.03 27.68 40.08
N ILE A 37 -0.45 26.40 40.09
CA ILE A 37 0.14 25.32 40.91
C ILE A 37 1.46 24.81 40.28
N ALA A 38 2.40 24.31 41.09
CA ALA A 38 3.75 23.88 40.71
C ALA A 38 3.83 22.71 39.70
N ASP A 39 2.74 21.96 39.48
CA ASP A 39 2.71 20.76 38.62
C ASP A 39 2.45 21.05 37.12
N ARG A 40 2.89 22.20 36.64
CA ARG A 40 2.72 22.64 35.23
C ARG A 40 3.38 21.69 34.25
N GLY A 41 4.53 21.11 34.65
CA GLY A 41 5.27 20.14 33.86
C GLY A 41 4.51 18.85 33.64
N THR A 42 3.86 18.31 34.68
CA THR A 42 3.10 17.04 34.58
C THR A 42 1.89 17.19 33.66
N VAL A 43 1.18 18.31 33.73
CA VAL A 43 0.05 18.59 32.84
C VAL A 43 0.52 18.76 31.39
N LEU A 44 1.67 19.40 31.17
CA LEU A 44 2.26 19.55 29.84
C LEU A 44 2.71 18.21 29.25
N VAL A 45 3.39 17.36 30.05
CA VAL A 45 3.85 16.03 29.62
C VAL A 45 2.66 15.13 29.33
N LEU A 46 1.65 15.09 30.21
CA LEU A 46 0.44 14.32 29.96
C LEU A 46 -0.27 14.82 28.71
N ASN A 47 -0.44 16.13 28.52
CA ASN A 47 -1.09 16.65 27.32
C ASN A 47 -0.28 16.33 26.05
N LEU A 48 1.04 16.49 26.09
CA LEU A 48 1.92 16.17 24.97
C LEU A 48 1.84 14.69 24.61
N PHE A 49 1.99 13.78 25.59
CA PHE A 49 1.91 12.33 25.34
C PHE A 49 0.49 11.88 24.95
N LEU A 50 -0.55 12.38 25.62
CA LEU A 50 -1.94 11.95 25.39
C LEU A 50 -2.47 12.46 24.03
N GLY A 51 -2.14 13.68 23.63
CA GLY A 51 -2.50 14.14 22.28
C GLY A 51 -1.56 13.62 21.20
N TRP A 52 -0.26 13.44 21.46
CA TRP A 52 0.65 12.83 20.48
C TRP A 52 0.27 11.37 20.19
N THR A 53 -0.13 10.62 21.21
CA THR A 53 -0.68 9.27 21.02
C THR A 53 -1.97 9.31 20.22
N PHE A 54 -2.92 10.19 20.54
CA PHE A 54 -4.15 10.34 19.77
C PHE A 54 -3.91 10.65 18.28
N VAL A 55 -2.99 11.57 17.98
CA VAL A 55 -2.57 11.87 16.60
C VAL A 55 -1.99 10.62 15.92
N GLY A 56 -1.16 9.85 16.61
CA GLY A 56 -0.64 8.57 16.10
C GLY A 56 -1.74 7.56 15.76
N TRP A 57 -2.77 7.44 16.60
CA TRP A 57 -3.93 6.58 16.35
C TRP A 57 -4.79 7.05 15.17
N VAL A 58 -4.99 8.37 15.01
CA VAL A 58 -5.72 8.92 13.87
C VAL A 58 -4.97 8.68 12.57
N VAL A 59 -3.64 8.87 12.58
CA VAL A 59 -2.80 8.58 11.41
C VAL A 59 -2.87 7.10 11.07
N SER A 60 -2.75 6.19 12.05
CA SER A 60 -2.84 4.74 11.80
C SER A 60 -4.20 4.34 11.25
N LEU A 61 -5.30 4.90 11.78
CA LEU A 61 -6.65 4.68 11.27
C LEU A 61 -6.81 5.24 9.85
N ALA A 62 -6.28 6.42 9.57
CA ALA A 62 -6.28 6.99 8.22
C ALA A 62 -5.46 6.11 7.25
N MET A 63 -4.33 5.55 7.69
CA MET A 63 -3.58 4.58 6.89
C MET A 63 -4.35 3.28 6.65
N ALA A 64 -5.10 2.80 7.65
CA ALA A 64 -5.92 1.61 7.54
C ALA A 64 -7.16 1.83 6.64
N ALA A 65 -7.74 3.03 6.70
CA ALA A 65 -8.88 3.43 5.89
C ALA A 65 -8.51 3.76 4.44
N ARG A 66 -7.22 3.97 4.13
CA ARG A 66 -6.78 4.11 2.74
C ARG A 66 -6.94 2.78 2.01
N SER A 67 -7.99 2.69 1.20
CA SER A 67 -8.11 1.67 0.16
C SER A 67 -6.90 1.79 -0.76
N ARG A 68 -6.01 0.80 -0.73
CA ARG A 68 -5.01 0.64 -1.78
C ARG A 68 -5.81 0.31 -3.05
N PRO A 69 -5.60 1.03 -4.17
CA PRO A 69 -5.99 0.46 -5.44
C PRO A 69 -5.29 -0.89 -5.50
N GLU A 70 -6.07 -1.97 -5.61
CA GLU A 70 -5.55 -3.29 -5.95
C GLU A 70 -4.49 -3.06 -7.03
N PRO A 71 -3.22 -3.43 -6.80
CA PRO A 71 -2.33 -3.62 -7.92
C PRO A 71 -3.12 -4.57 -8.80
N VAL A 72 -3.53 -4.12 -9.99
CA VAL A 72 -4.01 -5.05 -11.00
C VAL A 72 -2.85 -6.01 -11.13
N VAL A 73 -2.95 -7.15 -10.46
CA VAL A 73 -2.14 -8.30 -10.72
C VAL A 73 -2.59 -8.61 -12.14
N LEU A 74 -1.87 -8.03 -13.10
CA LEU A 74 -1.82 -8.49 -14.47
C LEU A 74 -1.41 -9.94 -14.27
N MET A 75 -2.42 -10.80 -14.08
CA MET A 75 -2.30 -12.17 -13.61
C MET A 75 -1.05 -12.69 -14.22
N ALA A 76 0.00 -12.90 -13.40
CA ALA A 76 1.38 -13.04 -13.86
C ALA A 76 1.31 -13.83 -15.14
N GLN A 77 1.26 -13.09 -16.26
CA GLN A 77 0.94 -13.74 -17.50
C GLN A 77 2.19 -14.59 -17.61
N PRO A 78 2.10 -15.92 -17.75
CA PRO A 78 3.28 -16.64 -18.17
C PRO A 78 3.63 -15.91 -19.45
N MET A 79 4.60 -15.00 -19.34
CA MET A 79 5.11 -14.23 -20.43
C MET A 79 5.87 -15.31 -21.14
N ILE A 80 5.14 -16.10 -21.93
CA ILE A 80 5.63 -16.74 -23.12
C ILE A 80 6.12 -15.55 -23.91
N SER A 81 7.32 -15.11 -23.55
CA SER A 81 8.00 -14.03 -24.20
C SER A 81 8.14 -14.57 -25.62
N PRO A 82 7.52 -13.96 -26.63
CA PRO A 82 7.69 -14.43 -28.01
C PRO A 82 9.15 -14.29 -28.48
N ALA A 83 10.04 -13.74 -27.64
CA ALA A 83 11.48 -13.69 -27.83
C ALA A 83 12.24 -14.97 -27.42
N GLY A 84 11.59 -15.97 -26.81
CA GLY A 84 12.17 -17.30 -26.56
C GLY A 84 11.92 -18.28 -27.71
N PRO A 85 12.69 -19.39 -27.83
CA PRO A 85 12.40 -20.43 -28.79
C PRO A 85 10.99 -20.99 -28.55
N GLN A 86 10.13 -20.89 -29.57
CA GLN A 86 8.77 -21.46 -29.56
C GLN A 86 8.83 -22.98 -29.35
N PRO A 87 7.86 -23.60 -28.65
CA PRO A 87 7.84 -25.04 -28.45
C PRO A 87 7.95 -25.79 -29.78
N GLY A 88 8.94 -26.67 -29.89
CA GLY A 88 9.32 -27.24 -31.17
C GLY A 88 10.54 -28.13 -31.11
N TRP A 89 10.86 -28.71 -32.26
CA TRP A 89 12.07 -29.49 -32.45
C TRP A 89 13.25 -28.58 -32.75
N TYR A 90 14.28 -28.64 -31.92
CA TYR A 90 15.54 -27.93 -32.15
C TYR A 90 16.68 -28.92 -32.21
N ARG A 91 17.72 -28.57 -32.96
CA ARG A 91 18.92 -29.37 -33.09
C ARG A 91 19.63 -29.46 -31.73
N ASP A 92 20.00 -30.66 -31.31
CA ASP A 92 20.70 -30.87 -30.03
C ASP A 92 22.15 -30.34 -30.18
N PRO A 93 22.61 -29.38 -29.37
CA PRO A 93 23.99 -28.89 -29.44
C PRO A 93 25.03 -29.97 -29.13
N SER A 94 24.64 -31.02 -28.41
CA SER A 94 25.51 -32.15 -28.05
C SER A 94 25.52 -33.25 -29.12
N ASP A 95 24.48 -33.32 -29.96
CA ASP A 95 24.37 -34.27 -31.07
C ASP A 95 23.72 -33.60 -32.30
N PRO A 96 24.52 -33.14 -33.27
CA PRO A 96 24.02 -32.47 -34.47
C PRO A 96 23.12 -33.34 -35.36
N SER A 97 23.10 -34.65 -35.14
CA SER A 97 22.28 -35.62 -35.88
C SER A 97 20.91 -35.89 -35.23
N ALA A 98 20.68 -35.33 -34.04
CA ALA A 98 19.43 -35.47 -33.30
C ALA A 98 18.72 -34.11 -33.11
N GLU A 99 17.39 -34.16 -33.21
CA GLU A 99 16.53 -33.08 -32.74
C GLU A 99 15.95 -33.44 -31.37
N ARG A 100 15.92 -32.46 -30.48
CA ARG A 100 15.35 -32.56 -29.14
C ARG A 100 14.17 -31.61 -29.00
N TRP A 101 13.11 -32.05 -28.36
CA TRP A 101 11.90 -31.25 -28.14
C TRP A 101 12.13 -30.17 -27.06
N TRP A 102 11.80 -28.92 -27.34
CA TRP A 102 11.75 -27.81 -26.40
C TRP A 102 10.30 -27.49 -26.05
N ASP A 103 9.96 -27.42 -24.75
CA ASP A 103 8.59 -27.21 -24.27
C ASP A 103 8.24 -25.73 -24.00
N GLY A 104 9.20 -24.81 -24.20
CA GLY A 104 9.06 -23.38 -23.89
C GLY A 104 9.70 -22.96 -22.57
N ALA A 105 9.99 -23.91 -21.67
CA ALA A 105 10.63 -23.67 -20.37
C ALA A 105 11.91 -24.51 -20.17
N GLY A 106 12.04 -25.64 -20.87
CA GLY A 106 13.12 -26.59 -20.77
C GLY A 106 13.15 -27.57 -21.94
N TRP A 107 14.21 -28.38 -21.96
CA TRP A 107 14.36 -29.43 -22.96
C TRP A 107 13.72 -30.74 -22.46
N GLY A 108 12.83 -31.33 -23.26
CA GLY A 108 12.22 -32.63 -22.95
C GLY A 108 13.14 -33.82 -23.24
N ASP A 109 12.76 -35.01 -22.80
CA ASP A 109 13.56 -36.24 -23.02
C ASP A 109 13.39 -36.85 -24.43
N THR A 110 12.41 -36.38 -25.19
CA THR A 110 12.14 -36.88 -26.54
C THR A 110 13.20 -36.40 -27.52
N ARG A 111 13.92 -37.36 -28.12
CA ARG A 111 14.87 -37.14 -29.21
C ARG A 111 14.41 -37.89 -30.46
N ARG A 112 14.61 -37.27 -31.63
CA ARG A 112 14.40 -37.93 -32.93
C ARG A 112 15.63 -37.74 -33.81
N ALA A 113 15.94 -38.74 -34.63
CA ALA A 113 17.02 -38.64 -35.61
C ALA A 113 16.58 -37.74 -36.78
N VAL A 114 17.49 -36.90 -37.25
CA VAL A 114 17.28 -36.12 -38.48
C VAL A 114 17.60 -37.05 -39.66
N SER A 115 16.56 -37.55 -40.32
CA SER A 115 16.63 -38.47 -41.47
C SER A 115 17.12 -37.79 -42.75
#